data_AF-A4AVT3-F1
#
_entry.id   AF-A4AVT3-F1
#
_cell.length_a   1.000
_cell.length_b   1.000
_cell.length_c   1.000
_cell.angle_alpha   90.00
_cell.angle_beta   90.00
_cell.angle_gamma   90.00
#
_symmetry.space_group_name_H-M   'P 1'
#
loop_
_entity.id
_entity.type
_entity.pdbx_description
1 polymer ?
#
loop_
_entity_poly.entity_id
_entity_poly.type
_entity_poly.pdbx_seq_one_letter_code
_entity_poly.pdbx_strand_id
1 'polypeptide(L)'
;MKKKALLIIGSIGIIYFFVSYLLPNYIGVPLAAYESYKNRSEYEKENSGNRLNELVLDSIGDFPFPIGSVSDYEKVFSEGQILKLTEIISSYEQETTREIAIVSVSSIEPYIDIQKYSTDLANEWGIGKAETNNGLLILFSKNLQEISISTGLGTEKILTDEICKKVIDSTIIPQFKNGKYLAGIEKGMAELTKQWD
;
A
#
# COMPACT_ATOMS: atom_id res chain seq x y z
N MET A 1 35.36 25.80 9.44
CA MET A 1 34.05 25.46 10.03
C MET A 1 32.95 25.66 9.00
N LYS A 2 32.50 24.58 8.35
CA LYS A 2 31.23 24.55 7.61
C LYS A 2 30.49 23.30 8.08
N LYS A 3 29.46 23.47 8.89
CA LYS A 3 28.59 22.38 9.33
C LYS A 3 27.87 21.86 8.08
N LYS A 4 28.15 20.62 7.67
CA LYS A 4 27.29 19.90 6.73
C LYS A 4 25.96 19.69 7.45
N ALA A 5 24.90 20.31 6.93
CA ALA A 5 23.55 19.93 7.26
C ALA A 5 23.37 18.48 6.79
N LEU A 6 23.27 17.57 7.75
CA LEU A 6 22.86 16.20 7.50
C LEU A 6 21.39 16.29 7.09
N LEU A 7 21.12 16.10 5.80
CA LEU A 7 19.77 15.93 5.28
C LEU A 7 19.20 14.66 5.94
N ILE A 8 18.35 14.84 6.95
CA ILE A 8 17.49 13.79 7.50
C ILE A 8 16.28 13.74 6.56
N ILE A 9 16.45 13.10 5.41
CA ILE A 9 15.34 12.66 4.57
C ILE A 9 15.61 11.17 4.35
N GLY A 10 14.79 10.31 4.95
CA GLY A 10 14.88 8.85 4.81
C GLY A 10 15.22 8.03 6.07
N SER A 11 15.44 8.64 7.24
CA SER A 11 15.88 7.87 8.42
C SER A 11 14.81 6.97 9.05
N ILE A 12 13.52 7.24 8.83
CA ILE A 12 12.44 6.39 9.34
C ILE A 12 12.43 5.05 8.58
N GLY A 13 12.56 5.08 7.25
CA GLY A 13 12.60 3.86 6.43
C GLY A 13 13.81 2.95 6.72
N ILE A 14 14.97 3.53 7.03
CA ILE A 14 16.19 2.77 7.37
C ILE A 14 16.07 2.08 8.75
N ILE A 15 15.36 2.69 9.70
CA ILE A 15 15.08 2.06 11.00
C ILE A 15 14.10 0.90 10.80
N TYR A 16 13.05 1.08 9.99
CA TYR A 16 12.14 -0.01 9.60
C TYR A 16 12.85 -1.17 8.88
N PHE A 17 13.81 -0.87 8.00
CA PHE A 17 14.69 -1.83 7.32
C PHE A 17 15.53 -2.70 8.28
N PHE A 18 16.07 -2.11 9.35
CA PHE A 18 16.84 -2.88 10.34
C PHE A 18 15.94 -3.74 11.24
N VAL A 19 14.76 -3.23 11.60
CA VAL A 19 13.82 -3.96 12.48
C VAL A 19 13.15 -5.12 11.74
N SER A 20 12.80 -4.97 10.45
CA SER A 20 12.25 -6.07 9.64
C SER A 20 13.27 -7.18 9.37
N TYR A 21 14.57 -6.85 9.25
CA TYR A 21 15.64 -7.83 9.06
C TYR A 21 15.96 -8.63 10.33
N LEU A 22 15.87 -7.99 11.50
CA LEU A 22 16.17 -8.62 12.78
C LEU A 22 14.96 -9.35 13.38
N LEU A 23 13.73 -8.96 13.00
CA LEU A 23 12.48 -9.52 13.50
C LEU A 23 11.43 -9.66 12.37
N PRO A 24 11.62 -10.59 11.40
CA PRO A 24 10.71 -10.76 10.28
C PRO A 24 9.27 -11.11 10.69
N ASN A 25 9.06 -11.61 11.91
CA ASN A 25 7.75 -11.94 12.46
C ASN A 25 7.05 -10.76 13.18
N TYR A 26 7.67 -9.57 13.26
CA TYR A 26 7.14 -8.45 14.07
C TYR A 26 6.58 -7.29 13.26
N ILE A 27 6.85 -7.22 11.97
CA ILE A 27 6.31 -6.18 11.10
C ILE A 27 5.88 -6.87 9.82
N GLY A 28 4.56 -7.08 9.66
CA GLY A 28 3.95 -7.57 8.42
C GLY A 28 4.16 -6.56 7.31
N VAL A 29 5.36 -6.59 6.71
CA VAL A 29 5.71 -5.86 5.51
C VAL A 29 5.45 -6.85 4.38
N PRO A 30 4.51 -6.57 3.45
CA PRO A 30 4.32 -7.41 2.28
C PRO A 30 5.67 -7.67 1.62
N LEU A 31 5.94 -8.90 1.16
CA LEU A 31 7.22 -9.25 0.53
C LEU A 31 7.58 -8.25 -0.59
N ALA A 32 6.56 -7.77 -1.29
CA ALA A 32 6.54 -6.61 -2.18
C ALA A 32 7.38 -5.41 -1.70
N ALA A 33 7.13 -4.94 -0.47
CA ALA A 33 7.81 -3.79 0.09
C ALA A 33 9.27 -4.12 0.42
N TYR A 34 9.58 -5.34 0.87
CA TYR A 34 10.96 -5.79 1.06
C TYR A 34 11.76 -5.81 -0.26
N GLU A 35 11.20 -6.38 -1.32
CA GLU A 35 11.87 -6.44 -2.63
C GLU A 35 12.02 -5.05 -3.25
N SER A 36 11.01 -4.19 -3.11
CA SER A 36 11.05 -2.77 -3.46
C SER A 36 12.22 -2.03 -2.78
N TYR A 37 12.41 -2.18 -1.47
CA TYR A 37 13.52 -1.54 -0.75
C TYR A 37 14.88 -2.03 -1.23
N LYS A 38 15.03 -3.33 -1.48
CA LYS A 38 16.27 -3.90 -2.01
C LYS A 38 16.59 -3.29 -3.37
N ASN A 39 15.60 -3.27 -4.28
CA ASN A 39 15.73 -2.71 -5.62
C ASN A 39 16.07 -1.20 -5.58
N ARG A 40 15.42 -0.43 -4.70
CA ARG A 40 15.75 0.99 -4.46
C ARG A 40 17.20 1.15 -4.01
N SER A 41 17.64 0.36 -3.01
CA SER A 41 19.00 0.46 -2.47
C SER A 41 20.09 0.10 -3.47
N GLU A 42 19.82 -0.81 -4.41
CA GLU A 42 20.74 -1.18 -5.49
C GLU A 42 20.78 -0.09 -6.57
N TYR A 43 19.62 0.48 -6.94
CA TYR A 43 19.55 1.59 -7.89
C TYR A 43 20.21 2.87 -7.35
N GLU A 44 19.98 3.26 -6.09
CA GLU A 44 20.62 4.45 -5.47
C GLU A 44 22.16 4.35 -5.47
N LYS A 45 22.70 3.14 -5.27
CA LYS A 45 24.15 2.88 -5.36
C LYS A 45 24.68 3.07 -6.77
N GLU A 46 23.93 2.65 -7.77
CA GLU A 46 24.33 2.75 -9.18
C GLU A 46 24.17 4.19 -9.74
N ASN A 47 23.23 4.97 -9.19
CA ASN A 47 22.77 6.23 -9.78
C ASN A 47 22.96 7.48 -8.91
N SER A 48 23.81 7.40 -7.88
CA SER A 48 24.15 8.51 -6.98
C SER A 48 24.71 9.74 -7.75
N GLY A 49 23.86 10.74 -8.01
CA GLY A 49 24.29 12.04 -8.53
C GLY A 49 23.33 12.78 -9.47
N ASN A 50 22.23 12.17 -9.91
CA ASN A 50 21.34 12.78 -10.91
C ASN A 50 19.92 13.06 -10.36
N ARG A 51 19.46 14.32 -10.39
CA ARG A 51 18.15 14.71 -9.84
C ARG A 51 16.95 14.18 -10.63
N LEU A 52 17.14 13.85 -11.91
CA LEU A 52 16.12 13.13 -12.70
C LEU A 52 15.94 11.70 -12.20
N ASN A 53 16.99 11.10 -11.63
CA ASN A 53 16.92 9.76 -11.07
C ASN A 53 16.17 9.74 -9.73
N GLU A 54 16.06 10.88 -9.02
CA GLU A 54 15.31 11.00 -7.75
C GLU A 54 13.79 10.90 -7.97
N LEU A 55 13.26 11.45 -9.08
CA LEU A 55 11.85 11.27 -9.46
C LEU A 55 11.57 9.85 -9.99
N VAL A 56 12.54 9.25 -10.70
CA VAL A 56 12.48 7.83 -11.14
C VAL A 56 12.67 6.88 -9.94
N LEU A 57 13.31 7.32 -8.85
CA LEU A 57 13.47 6.57 -7.60
C LEU A 57 12.19 6.50 -6.76
N ASP A 58 11.18 7.30 -7.11
CA ASP A 58 9.86 7.29 -6.50
C ASP A 58 8.86 6.39 -7.26
N SER A 59 9.24 5.85 -8.44
CA SER A 59 8.42 4.89 -9.20
C SER A 59 9.16 3.64 -9.72
N ILE A 60 8.50 2.47 -9.67
CA ILE A 60 8.87 1.28 -10.43
C ILE A 60 7.99 1.25 -11.68
N GLY A 61 8.60 1.43 -12.85
CA GLY A 61 7.84 1.66 -14.08
C GLY A 61 6.94 2.89 -13.94
N ASP A 62 5.65 2.71 -14.20
CA ASP A 62 4.62 3.77 -14.11
C ASP A 62 4.00 3.88 -12.70
N PHE A 63 4.47 3.10 -11.72
CA PHE A 63 3.84 2.96 -10.40
C PHE A 63 4.71 3.44 -9.24
N PRO A 64 4.15 4.00 -8.16
CA PRO A 64 4.95 4.43 -7.02
C PRO A 64 5.62 3.26 -6.29
N PHE A 65 6.78 3.48 -5.66
CA PHE A 65 7.41 2.47 -4.79
C PHE A 65 6.66 2.30 -3.47
N PRO A 66 6.30 1.07 -3.04
CA PRO A 66 5.60 0.85 -1.78
C PRO A 66 6.40 1.37 -0.58
N ILE A 67 5.70 2.05 0.34
CA ILE A 67 6.24 2.49 1.63
C ILE A 67 6.11 1.35 2.66
N GLY A 68 5.00 0.63 2.60
CA GLY A 68 4.64 -0.52 3.43
C GLY A 68 3.25 -1.02 3.05
N SER A 69 2.61 -1.80 3.94
CA SER A 69 1.21 -2.24 3.75
C SER A 69 0.22 -1.07 3.69
N VAL A 70 0.61 0.09 4.19
CA VAL A 70 -0.12 1.36 4.03
C VAL A 70 0.83 2.35 3.35
N SER A 71 0.52 2.71 2.11
CA SER A 71 1.29 3.67 1.31
C SER A 71 0.43 4.89 0.99
N ASP A 72 0.54 5.91 1.85
CA ASP A 72 -0.28 7.12 1.81
C ASP A 72 0.46 8.29 1.14
N TYR A 73 0.44 8.34 -0.20
CA TYR A 73 1.10 9.41 -0.96
C TYR A 73 0.35 10.74 -0.93
N GLU A 74 -0.94 10.73 -0.57
CA GLU A 74 -1.77 11.94 -0.47
C GLU A 74 -1.76 12.56 0.92
N LYS A 75 -1.09 11.91 1.90
CA LYS A 75 -1.00 12.33 3.31
C LYS A 75 -2.39 12.51 3.93
N VAL A 76 -3.28 11.57 3.63
CA VAL A 76 -4.65 11.52 4.14
C VAL A 76 -4.69 11.10 5.60
N PHE A 77 -3.73 10.28 6.02
CA PHE A 77 -3.59 9.74 7.36
C PHE A 77 -2.48 10.44 8.14
N SER A 78 -2.69 10.58 9.44
CA SER A 78 -1.61 10.87 10.39
C SER A 78 -0.73 9.64 10.63
N GLU A 79 0.49 9.83 11.13
CA GLU A 79 1.41 8.72 11.46
C GLU A 79 0.77 7.67 12.38
N GLY A 80 0.04 8.10 13.41
CA GLY A 80 -0.65 7.17 14.33
C GLY A 80 -1.77 6.36 13.65
N GLN A 81 -2.40 6.92 12.61
CA GLN A 81 -3.40 6.21 11.82
C GLN A 81 -2.78 5.18 10.87
N ILE A 82 -1.64 5.54 10.25
CA ILE A 82 -0.85 4.62 9.44
C ILE A 82 -0.41 3.43 10.31
N LEU A 83 0.18 3.69 11.48
CA LEU A 83 0.61 2.65 12.42
C LEU A 83 -0.54 1.72 12.80
N LYS A 84 -1.70 2.28 13.16
CA LYS A 84 -2.89 1.49 13.51
C LYS A 84 -3.35 0.58 12.36
N LEU A 85 -3.42 1.10 11.13
CA LEU A 85 -3.82 0.32 9.96
C LEU A 85 -2.80 -0.77 9.66
N THR A 86 -1.51 -0.46 9.73
CA THR A 86 -0.42 -1.42 9.56
C THR A 86 -0.49 -2.55 10.60
N GLU A 87 -0.74 -2.24 11.87
CA GLU A 87 -0.93 -3.25 12.92
C GLU A 87 -2.09 -4.19 12.59
N ILE A 88 -3.27 -3.64 12.26
CA ILE A 88 -4.46 -4.43 11.88
C ILE A 88 -4.15 -5.37 10.71
N ILE A 89 -3.53 -4.85 9.65
CA ILE A 89 -3.16 -5.65 8.47
C ILE A 89 -2.18 -6.75 8.86
N SER A 90 -1.13 -6.41 9.63
CA SER A 90 -0.09 -7.35 10.01
C SER A 90 -0.61 -8.50 10.88
N SER A 91 -1.55 -8.21 11.79
CA SER A 91 -2.20 -9.25 12.60
C SER A 91 -3.04 -10.17 11.73
N TYR A 92 -3.83 -9.61 10.80
CA TYR A 92 -4.64 -10.41 9.89
C TYR A 92 -3.79 -11.31 8.97
N GLU A 93 -2.67 -10.78 8.45
CA GLU A 93 -1.74 -11.57 7.64
C GLU A 93 -1.11 -12.71 8.45
N GLN A 94 -0.71 -12.46 9.70
CA GLN A 94 -0.15 -13.50 10.58
C GLN A 94 -1.14 -14.63 10.88
N GLU A 95 -2.43 -14.28 11.03
CA GLU A 95 -3.49 -15.23 11.34
C GLU A 95 -3.93 -16.06 10.11
N THR A 96 -3.89 -15.47 8.91
CA THR A 96 -4.55 -16.04 7.72
C THR A 96 -3.66 -16.28 6.52
N THR A 97 -2.42 -15.75 6.53
CA THR A 97 -1.49 -15.64 5.38
C THR A 97 -1.95 -14.73 4.24
N ARG A 98 -3.13 -14.11 4.34
CA ARG A 98 -3.71 -13.21 3.32
C ARG A 98 -3.05 -11.84 3.40
N GLU A 99 -2.71 -11.28 2.25
CA GLU A 99 -2.03 -9.99 2.20
C GLU A 99 -3.02 -8.89 1.84
N ILE A 100 -3.05 -7.82 2.64
CA ILE A 100 -3.83 -6.62 2.38
C ILE A 100 -2.87 -5.44 2.24
N ALA A 101 -3.11 -4.58 1.25
CA ALA A 101 -2.46 -3.27 1.17
C ALA A 101 -3.49 -2.15 1.00
N ILE A 102 -3.13 -0.96 1.48
CA ILE A 102 -3.88 0.28 1.33
C ILE A 102 -2.99 1.30 0.64
N VAL A 103 -3.48 1.91 -0.43
CA VAL A 103 -2.74 2.89 -1.20
C VAL A 103 -3.60 4.12 -1.45
N SER A 104 -3.05 5.32 -1.22
CA SER A 104 -3.65 6.57 -1.68
C SER A 104 -2.78 7.24 -2.72
N VAL A 105 -3.32 7.63 -3.88
CA VAL A 105 -2.57 8.31 -4.94
C VAL A 105 -3.27 9.59 -5.40
N SER A 106 -2.49 10.62 -5.73
CA SER A 106 -3.05 11.89 -6.25
C SER A 106 -3.38 11.86 -7.74
N SER A 107 -2.83 10.89 -8.48
CA SER A 107 -3.01 10.71 -9.92
C SER A 107 -2.96 9.23 -10.27
N ILE A 108 -3.63 8.87 -11.36
CA ILE A 108 -3.56 7.56 -12.01
C ILE A 108 -3.05 7.67 -13.45
N GLU A 109 -2.60 8.85 -13.90
CA GLU A 109 -2.13 9.03 -15.27
C GLU A 109 -1.01 8.04 -15.63
N PRO A 110 -0.98 7.48 -16.85
CA PRO A 110 -1.87 7.78 -17.98
C PRO A 110 -3.20 6.99 -17.99
N TYR A 111 -3.53 6.29 -16.90
CA TYR A 111 -4.77 5.51 -16.81
C TYR A 111 -6.00 6.41 -16.75
N ILE A 112 -7.12 5.87 -17.23
CA ILE A 112 -8.44 6.50 -17.21
C ILE A 112 -9.34 5.84 -16.15
N ASP A 113 -9.08 4.58 -15.81
CA ASP A 113 -9.86 3.78 -14.88
C ASP A 113 -9.01 3.37 -13.67
N ILE A 114 -9.43 3.80 -12.48
CA ILE A 114 -8.78 3.49 -11.21
C ILE A 114 -8.73 2.00 -10.91
N GLN A 115 -9.74 1.22 -11.35
CA GLN A 115 -9.76 -0.23 -11.12
C GLN A 115 -8.64 -0.91 -11.90
N LYS A 116 -8.44 -0.50 -13.15
CA LYS A 116 -7.33 -1.00 -13.96
C LYS A 116 -5.97 -0.60 -13.37
N TYR A 117 -5.81 0.67 -12.98
CA TYR A 117 -4.58 1.16 -12.34
C TYR A 117 -4.28 0.35 -11.07
N SER A 118 -5.28 0.14 -10.22
CA SER A 118 -5.17 -0.64 -8.98
C SER A 118 -4.77 -2.09 -9.23
N THR A 119 -5.36 -2.75 -10.22
CA THR A 119 -4.99 -4.14 -10.55
C THR A 119 -3.56 -4.25 -11.07
N ASP A 120 -3.16 -3.37 -11.98
CA ASP A 120 -1.78 -3.38 -12.49
C ASP A 120 -0.76 -3.04 -11.39
N LEU A 121 -1.08 -2.07 -10.51
CA LEU A 121 -0.25 -1.75 -9.34
C LEU A 121 -0.11 -2.95 -8.41
N ALA A 122 -1.20 -3.67 -8.13
CA ALA A 122 -1.17 -4.84 -7.26
C ALA A 122 -0.29 -5.95 -7.85
N ASN A 123 -0.31 -6.11 -9.18
CA ASN A 123 0.55 -7.06 -9.88
C ASN A 123 2.02 -6.62 -9.87
N GLU A 124 2.31 -5.34 -10.13
CA GLU A 124 3.67 -4.79 -10.11
C GLU A 124 4.29 -4.93 -8.72
N TRP A 125 3.50 -4.64 -7.68
CA TRP A 125 3.95 -4.80 -6.31
C TRP A 125 3.99 -6.27 -5.89
N GLY A 126 3.31 -7.20 -6.58
CA GLY A 126 3.24 -8.60 -6.17
C GLY A 126 2.47 -8.79 -4.87
N ILE A 127 1.30 -8.14 -4.75
CA ILE A 127 0.43 -8.26 -3.57
C ILE A 127 -0.26 -9.64 -3.58
N GLY A 128 -0.02 -10.43 -2.55
CA GLY A 128 -0.48 -11.82 -2.40
C GLY A 128 0.66 -12.82 -2.55
N LYS A 129 0.51 -14.01 -1.97
CA LYS A 129 1.52 -15.08 -2.13
C LYS A 129 1.41 -15.69 -3.52
N ALA A 130 2.55 -15.92 -4.18
CA ALA A 130 2.61 -16.41 -5.56
C ALA A 130 1.81 -17.71 -5.81
N GLU A 131 1.78 -18.60 -4.83
CA GLU A 131 1.07 -19.89 -4.94
C GLU A 131 -0.44 -19.75 -4.76
N THR A 132 -0.89 -18.86 -3.89
CA THR A 132 -2.30 -18.80 -3.46
C THR A 132 -3.05 -17.62 -4.07
N ASN A 133 -2.36 -16.60 -4.58
CA ASN A 133 -2.94 -15.38 -5.14
C ASN A 133 -3.96 -14.74 -4.18
N ASN A 134 -3.61 -14.71 -2.89
CA ASN A 134 -4.46 -14.30 -1.77
C ASN A 134 -4.26 -12.82 -1.36
N GLY A 135 -4.00 -11.96 -2.34
CA GLY A 135 -3.82 -10.52 -2.16
C GLY A 135 -5.12 -9.73 -2.28
N LEU A 136 -5.18 -8.60 -1.59
CA LEU A 136 -6.22 -7.57 -1.72
C LEU A 136 -5.60 -6.18 -1.61
N LEU A 137 -5.87 -5.32 -2.60
CA LEU A 137 -5.47 -3.92 -2.59
C LEU A 137 -6.71 -3.04 -2.47
N ILE A 138 -6.74 -2.19 -1.44
CA ILE A 138 -7.66 -1.05 -1.37
C ILE A 138 -6.91 0.18 -1.86
N LEU A 139 -7.29 0.69 -3.03
CA LEU A 139 -6.69 1.90 -3.59
C LEU A 139 -7.71 3.02 -3.65
N PHE A 140 -7.35 4.22 -3.23
CA PHE A 140 -8.21 5.39 -3.36
C PHE A 140 -7.43 6.63 -3.78
N SER A 141 -8.18 7.61 -4.27
CA SER A 141 -7.68 8.95 -4.53
C SER A 141 -8.65 9.96 -3.93
N LYS A 142 -8.18 10.74 -2.96
CA LYS A 142 -8.91 11.90 -2.44
C LYS A 142 -9.02 12.98 -3.51
N ASN A 143 -7.96 13.19 -4.30
CA ASN A 143 -7.94 14.18 -5.37
C ASN A 143 -8.98 13.85 -6.46
N LEU A 144 -9.05 12.59 -6.90
CA LEU A 144 -9.99 12.15 -7.94
C LEU A 144 -11.37 11.80 -7.39
N GLN A 145 -11.51 11.62 -6.07
CA GLN A 145 -12.71 11.14 -5.38
C GLN A 145 -13.14 9.73 -5.83
N GLU A 146 -12.16 8.89 -6.10
CA GLU A 146 -12.34 7.53 -6.60
C GLU A 146 -11.74 6.50 -5.64
N ILE A 147 -12.26 5.28 -5.68
CA ILE A 147 -11.79 4.14 -4.89
C ILE A 147 -12.02 2.84 -5.66
N SER A 148 -11.09 1.92 -5.56
CA SER A 148 -11.17 0.56 -6.07
C SER A 148 -10.73 -0.46 -5.02
N ILE A 149 -11.21 -1.69 -5.17
CA ILE A 149 -10.66 -2.85 -4.49
C ILE A 149 -10.23 -3.82 -5.59
N SER A 150 -8.96 -4.23 -5.59
CA SER A 150 -8.43 -5.24 -6.49
C SER A 150 -8.12 -6.51 -5.70
N THR A 151 -8.60 -7.65 -6.19
CA THR A 151 -8.43 -8.96 -5.55
C THR A 151 -7.56 -9.86 -6.42
N GLY A 152 -6.64 -10.60 -5.80
CA GLY A 152 -5.95 -11.69 -6.48
C GLY A 152 -6.90 -12.84 -6.83
N LEU A 153 -6.53 -13.68 -7.80
CA LEU A 153 -7.38 -14.78 -8.29
C LEU A 153 -7.82 -15.78 -7.20
N GLY A 154 -7.04 -15.95 -6.13
CA GLY A 154 -7.43 -16.77 -4.98
C GLY A 154 -8.44 -16.05 -4.08
N THR A 155 -8.25 -14.75 -3.89
CA THR A 155 -9.15 -13.87 -3.13
C THR A 155 -10.52 -13.73 -3.79
N GLU A 156 -10.56 -13.54 -5.11
CA GLU A 156 -11.79 -13.26 -5.88
C GLU A 156 -12.81 -14.41 -5.81
N LYS A 157 -12.34 -15.64 -5.58
CA LYS A 157 -13.21 -16.82 -5.36
C LYS A 157 -14.16 -16.64 -4.16
N ILE A 158 -13.80 -15.77 -3.22
CA ILE A 158 -14.57 -15.48 -2.01
C ILE A 158 -15.06 -14.04 -2.04
N LEU A 159 -14.15 -13.09 -2.22
CA LEU A 159 -14.45 -11.67 -2.31
C LEU A 159 -14.64 -11.26 -3.77
N THR A 160 -15.83 -11.54 -4.30
CA THR A 160 -16.18 -11.20 -5.68
C THR A 160 -16.24 -9.68 -5.91
N ASP A 161 -16.17 -9.26 -7.16
CA ASP A 161 -16.37 -7.85 -7.56
C ASP A 161 -17.67 -7.26 -6.99
N GLU A 162 -18.75 -8.04 -6.95
CA GLU A 162 -20.04 -7.61 -6.39
C GLU A 162 -19.94 -7.33 -4.89
N ILE A 163 -19.25 -8.20 -4.14
CA ILE A 163 -19.03 -8.02 -2.70
C ILE A 163 -18.18 -6.77 -2.45
N CYS A 164 -17.07 -6.65 -3.16
CA CYS A 164 -16.15 -5.52 -3.05
C CYS A 164 -16.85 -4.20 -3.38
N LYS A 165 -17.61 -4.16 -4.48
CA LYS A 165 -18.41 -3.00 -4.87
C LYS A 165 -19.44 -2.62 -3.82
N LYS A 166 -20.13 -3.61 -3.24
CA LYS A 166 -21.12 -3.36 -2.19
C LYS A 166 -20.49 -2.74 -0.94
N VAL A 167 -19.32 -3.21 -0.51
CA VAL A 167 -18.57 -2.66 0.62
C VAL A 167 -18.13 -1.22 0.32
N ILE A 168 -17.62 -0.95 -0.89
CA ILE A 168 -17.28 0.41 -1.32
C ILE A 168 -18.50 1.34 -1.21
N ASP A 169 -19.60 0.96 -1.86
CA ASP A 169 -20.79 1.81 -2.02
C ASP A 169 -21.54 2.04 -0.69
N SER A 170 -21.66 0.99 0.11
CA SER A 170 -22.51 1.00 1.32
C SER A 170 -21.75 1.41 2.58
N THR A 171 -20.43 1.21 2.60
CA THR A 171 -19.65 1.29 3.84
C THR A 171 -18.55 2.33 3.74
N ILE A 172 -17.72 2.28 2.69
CA ILE A 172 -16.55 3.17 2.58
C ILE A 172 -16.96 4.57 2.12
N ILE A 173 -17.64 4.69 0.97
CA ILE A 173 -18.02 5.97 0.36
C ILE A 173 -18.80 6.88 1.33
N PRO A 174 -19.78 6.39 2.12
CA PRO A 174 -20.48 7.24 3.08
C PRO A 174 -19.55 7.87 4.14
N GLN A 175 -18.49 7.19 4.56
CA GLN A 175 -17.51 7.76 5.48
C GLN A 175 -16.59 8.78 4.77
N PHE A 176 -16.15 8.46 3.55
CA PHE A 176 -15.29 9.35 2.74
C PHE A 176 -15.98 10.68 2.45
N LYS A 177 -17.27 10.66 2.13
CA LYS A 177 -18.10 11.87 1.93
C LYS A 177 -18.13 12.80 3.17
N ASN A 178 -17.87 12.27 4.35
CA ASN A 178 -17.79 13.02 5.60
C ASN A 178 -16.34 13.33 6.03
N GLY A 179 -15.35 13.11 5.15
CA GLY A 179 -13.92 13.27 5.44
C GLY A 179 -13.37 12.23 6.41
N LYS A 180 -14.11 11.16 6.71
CA LYS A 180 -13.74 10.14 7.71
C LYS A 180 -13.03 8.95 7.04
N TYR A 181 -11.89 9.21 6.40
CA TYR A 181 -11.16 8.21 5.61
C TYR A 181 -10.75 6.98 6.42
N LEU A 182 -10.12 7.18 7.59
CA LEU A 182 -9.72 6.07 8.46
C LEU A 182 -10.93 5.19 8.81
N ALA A 183 -12.03 5.80 9.25
CA ALA A 183 -13.22 5.05 9.64
C ALA A 183 -13.86 4.32 8.45
N GLY A 184 -13.77 4.87 7.24
CA GLY A 184 -14.21 4.20 6.01
C GLY A 184 -13.39 2.95 5.73
N ILE A 185 -12.06 3.09 5.74
CA ILE A 185 -11.13 1.99 5.52
C ILE A 185 -11.27 0.90 6.59
N GLU A 186 -11.30 1.26 7.89
CA GLU A 186 -11.42 0.28 8.97
C GLU A 186 -12.71 -0.53 8.89
N LYS A 187 -13.85 0.13 8.62
CA LYS A 187 -15.14 -0.55 8.46
C LYS A 187 -15.17 -1.41 7.20
N GLY A 188 -14.65 -0.90 6.09
CA GLY A 188 -14.55 -1.66 4.84
C GLY A 188 -13.71 -2.92 5.01
N MET A 189 -12.52 -2.81 5.61
CA MET A 189 -11.68 -3.95 5.93
C MET A 189 -12.41 -4.95 6.83
N ALA A 190 -13.07 -4.50 7.90
CA ALA A 190 -13.80 -5.39 8.80
C ALA A 190 -14.94 -6.15 8.10
N GLU A 191 -15.61 -5.56 7.11
CA GLU A 191 -16.62 -6.25 6.31
C GLU A 191 -16.03 -7.23 5.30
N LEU A 192 -14.88 -6.90 4.71
CA LEU A 192 -14.17 -7.77 3.79
C LEU A 192 -13.60 -8.99 4.52
N THR A 193 -12.84 -8.79 5.59
CA THR A 193 -12.21 -9.90 6.34
C THR A 193 -13.25 -10.85 6.91
N LYS A 194 -14.37 -10.34 7.44
CA LYS A 194 -15.49 -11.16 7.90
C LYS A 194 -16.08 -12.07 6.82
N GLN A 195 -16.07 -11.65 5.56
CA GLN A 195 -16.55 -12.46 4.44
C GLN A 195 -15.47 -13.36 3.86
N TRP A 196 -14.21 -13.00 4.06
CA TRP A 196 -13.07 -13.71 3.53
C TRP A 196 -12.79 -14.98 4.35
N ASP A 197 -13.02 -14.94 5.66
CA ASP A 197 -12.86 -16.06 6.61
C ASP A 197 -13.85 -17.21 6.37
#